data_AF-A0A3D3X1V4-F1
#
_entry.id   AF-A0A3D3X1V4-F1
#
_cell.length_a   1.000
_cell.length_b   1.000
_cell.length_c   1.000
_cell.angle_alpha   90.00
_cell.angle_beta   90.00
_cell.angle_gamma   90.00
#
_symmetry.space_group_name_H-M   'P 1'
#
loop_
_entity.id
_entity.type
_entity.pdbx_description
1 polymer ?
#
loop_
_entity_poly.entity_id
_entity_poly.type
_entity_poly.pdbx_seq_one_letter_code
_entity_poly.pdbx_strand_id
1 'polypeptide(L)' 'MEQRWTPHGSEVIDPTLLQGLAILSKANGRSVVEELNNAVSVYLAQELPLKLGEDGLALLIGEMHERGQITRA' A
#
# COMPACT_ATOMS: atom_id res chain seq x y z
N MET A 1 -7.99 8.11 -27.50
CA MET A 1 -9.13 7.71 -26.64
C MET A 1 -8.64 7.83 -25.21
N GLU A 2 -9.01 8.91 -24.54
CA GLU A 2 -8.63 9.13 -23.14
C GLU A 2 -9.60 8.33 -22.26
N GLN A 3 -9.11 7.29 -21.60
CA GLN A 3 -9.93 6.55 -20.64
C GLN A 3 -10.18 7.46 -19.44
N ARG A 4 -11.42 7.94 -19.34
CA ARG A 4 -11.90 8.82 -18.28
C ARG A 4 -12.19 7.94 -17.07
N TRP A 5 -11.26 7.90 -16.12
CA TRP A 5 -11.44 7.21 -14.84
C TRP A 5 -12.60 7.88 -14.10
N THR A 6 -13.76 7.24 -14.04
CA THR A 6 -14.85 7.67 -13.16
C THR A 6 -14.60 7.08 -11.78
N PRO A 7 -14.36 7.90 -10.74
CA PRO A 7 -14.21 7.39 -9.39
C PRO A 7 -15.57 6.83 -8.95
N HIS A 8 -15.72 5.52 -8.89
CA HIS A 8 -16.83 4.91 -8.18
C HIS A 8 -16.57 5.10 -6.68
N GLY A 9 -17.26 6.08 -6.12
CA GLY A 9 -16.98 6.63 -4.80
C GLY A 9 -17.22 5.65 -3.66
N SER A 10 -16.15 4.94 -3.27
CA SER A 10 -15.79 4.48 -1.91
C SER A 10 -14.63 3.50 -1.96
N GLU A 11 -14.31 2.96 -3.14
CA GLU A 11 -13.22 2.00 -3.30
C GLU A 11 -11.88 2.74 -3.25
N VAL A 12 -11.20 2.61 -2.11
CA VAL A 12 -9.82 3.11 -1.89
C VAL A 12 -8.80 2.30 -2.70
N ILE A 13 -9.19 1.10 -3.16
CA ILE A 13 -8.31 0.14 -3.84
C ILE A 13 -8.89 -0.18 -5.22
N ASP A 14 -8.04 -0.09 -6.24
CA ASP A 14 -8.38 -0.41 -7.63
C ASP A 14 -8.88 -1.87 -7.79
N PRO A 15 -9.99 -2.11 -8.51
CA PRO A 15 -10.52 -3.46 -8.72
C PRO A 15 -9.55 -4.44 -9.41
N THR A 16 -8.68 -3.95 -10.30
CA THR A 16 -7.66 -4.77 -10.96
C THR A 16 -6.60 -5.22 -9.96
N LEU A 17 -6.23 -4.34 -9.03
CA LEU A 17 -5.33 -4.68 -7.92
C LEU A 17 -5.94 -5.75 -7.00
N LEU A 18 -7.24 -5.64 -6.67
CA LEU A 18 -7.95 -6.65 -5.90
C LEU A 18 -7.97 -8.01 -6.59
N GLN A 19 -8.18 -8.04 -7.91
CA GLN A 19 -8.11 -9.28 -8.70
C GLN A 19 -6.71 -9.90 -8.66
N GLY A 20 -5.66 -9.08 -8.81
CA GLY A 20 -4.28 -9.54 -8.71
C GLY A 20 -3.97 -10.15 -7.34
N LEU A 21 -4.39 -9.48 -6.26
CA LEU A 21 -4.23 -9.99 -4.89
C LEU A 21 -4.95 -11.32 -4.67
N ALA A 22 -6.16 -11.50 -5.22
CA ALA A 22 -6.89 -12.76 -5.12
C ALA A 22 -6.18 -13.93 -5.84
N ILE A 23 -5.52 -13.66 -6.97
CA ILE A 23 -4.72 -14.66 -7.69
C ILE A 23 -3.50 -15.05 -6.87
N LEU A 24 -2.75 -14.05 -6.37
CA LEU A 24 -1.55 -14.27 -5.56
C LEU A 24 -1.86 -14.98 -4.24
N SER A 25 -2.94 -14.58 -3.56
CA SER A 25 -3.36 -15.18 -2.30
C SER A 25 -3.68 -16.66 -2.48
N LYS A 26 -4.37 -17.02 -3.59
CA LYS A 26 -4.65 -18.42 -3.94
C LYS A 26 -3.37 -19.20 -4.26
N ALA A 27 -2.44 -18.62 -5.00
CA ALA A 27 -1.18 -19.27 -5.37
C ALA A 27 -0.29 -19.52 -4.14
N ASN A 28 -0.28 -18.59 -3.19
CA ASN A 28 0.56 -18.62 -2.00
C ASN A 28 -0.10 -19.29 -0.78
N GLY A 29 -1.36 -19.72 -0.89
CA GLY A 29 -2.12 -20.32 0.21
C GLY A 29 -2.40 -19.36 1.36
N ARG A 30 -2.60 -18.07 1.08
CA ARG A 30 -2.81 -16.99 2.04
C ARG A 30 -4.17 -16.32 1.83
N SER A 31 -4.62 -15.55 2.81
CA SER A 31 -5.74 -14.62 2.62
C SER A 31 -5.34 -13.41 1.78
N VAL A 32 -6.32 -12.77 1.16
CA VAL A 32 -6.12 -11.51 0.40
C VAL A 32 -5.55 -10.40 1.29
N VAL A 33 -5.96 -10.36 2.57
CA VAL A 33 -5.47 -9.38 3.56
C VAL A 33 -3.99 -9.60 3.85
N GLU A 34 -3.56 -10.84 4.06
CA GLU A 34 -2.15 -11.16 4.27
C GLU A 34 -1.29 -10.81 3.06
N GLU A 35 -1.78 -11.08 1.85
CA GLU A 35 -1.04 -10.78 0.64
C GLU A 35 -0.92 -9.26 0.40
N LEU A 36 -1.99 -8.50 0.69
CA LEU A 36 -1.95 -7.04 0.67
C LEU A 36 -0.93 -6.50 1.68
N ASN A 37 -0.96 -7.00 2.92
CA ASN A 37 -0.03 -6.58 3.97
C ASN A 37 1.42 -6.88 3.59
N ASN A 38 1.69 -8.03 2.96
CA ASN A 38 3.01 -8.37 2.48
C ASN A 38 3.48 -7.43 1.36
N ALA A 39 2.61 -7.18 0.36
CA ALA A 39 2.92 -6.27 -0.74
C ALA A 39 3.24 -4.85 -0.25
N VAL A 40 2.42 -4.32 0.66
CA VAL A 40 2.64 -3.01 1.27
C VAL A 40 3.94 -3.00 2.10
N SER A 41 4.20 -4.04 2.89
CA SER A 41 5.42 -4.13 3.70
C SER A 41 6.69 -4.13 2.85
N VAL A 42 6.70 -4.87 1.74
CA VAL A 42 7.82 -4.89 0.79
C VAL A 42 8.02 -3.52 0.16
N TYR A 43 6.94 -2.88 -0.30
CA TYR A 43 7.01 -1.54 -0.87
C TYR A 43 7.59 -0.53 0.14
N LEU A 44 7.09 -0.52 1.37
CA LEU A 44 7.56 0.39 2.43
C LEU A 44 9.02 0.13 2.82
N ALA A 45 9.46 -1.12 2.85
CA ALA A 45 10.80 -1.48 3.30
C ALA A 45 11.86 -1.34 2.21
N GLN A 46 11.51 -1.55 0.94
CA GLN A 46 12.48 -1.68 -0.15
C GLN A 46 12.34 -0.58 -1.20
N GLU A 47 11.13 -0.33 -1.68
CA GLU A 47 10.93 0.60 -2.79
C GLU A 47 10.80 2.05 -2.37
N LEU A 48 10.09 2.29 -1.26
CA LEU A 48 9.83 3.63 -0.77
C LEU A 48 11.10 4.38 -0.33
N PRO A 49 12.07 3.76 0.38
CA PRO A 49 13.36 4.41 0.68
C PRO A 49 14.12 4.83 -0.56
N LEU A 50 14.10 4.00 -1.61
CA LEU A 50 14.78 4.28 -2.86
C LEU A 50 14.12 5.42 -3.64
N LYS A 51 12.79 5.55 -3.56
CA LYS A 51 12.03 6.58 -4.28
C LYS A 51 12.04 7.94 -3.59
N LEU A 52 12.10 7.97 -2.26
CA LEU A 52 12.09 9.22 -1.49
C LEU A 52 13.48 9.69 -1.06
N GLY A 53 14.49 8.81 -1.11
CA GLY A 53 15.74 9.01 -0.38
C GLY A 53 15.54 8.82 1.14
N GLU A 54 16.63 8.58 1.86
CA GLU A 54 16.59 8.37 3.33
C GLU A 54 15.96 9.56 4.07
N ASP A 55 16.23 10.79 3.59
CA ASP A 55 15.69 12.02 4.17
C ASP A 55 14.18 12.20 3.93
N GLY A 56 13.67 11.75 2.78
CA GLY A 56 12.25 11.84 2.45
C GLY A 56 11.37 10.86 3.24
N LEU A 57 11.93 9.71 3.63
CA LEU A 57 11.27 8.77 4.54
C LEU A 57 11.19 9.31 5.97
N ALA A 58 12.26 9.93 6.46
CA ALA A 58 12.31 10.49 7.81
C ALA A 58 11.23 11.57 8.01
N LEU A 59 10.97 12.40 7.00
CA LEU A 59 9.93 13.42 7.00
C LEU A 59 8.51 12.81 7.04
N LEU A 60 8.24 11.79 6.22
CA LEU A 60 6.94 11.10 6.22
C LEU A 60 6.64 10.40 7.55
N ILE A 61 7.64 9.76 8.16
CA ILE A 61 7.48 9.14 9.48
C ILE A 61 7.25 10.21 10.56
N GLY A 62 7.95 11.35 10.47
CA GLY A 62 7.73 12.51 11.35
C GLY A 62 6.31 13.07 11.25
N GLU A 63 5.79 13.27 10.04
CA GLU A 63 4.43 13.76 9.80
C GLU A 63 3.36 12.76 10.29
N MET A 64 3.60 11.46 10.15
CA MET A 64 2.70 10.42 10.68
C MET A 64 2.72 10.33 12.20
N HIS A 65 3.86 10.63 12.84
CA HIS A 65 3.98 10.72 14.29
C HIS A 65 3.23 11.93 14.86
N GLU A 66 3.35 13.10 14.23
CA GLU A 66 2.63 14.32 14.62
C GLU A 66 1.10 14.18 14.47
N ARG A 67 0.63 13.34 13.54
CA ARG A 67 -0.79 13.01 13.37
C ARG A 67 -1.32 11.94 14.33
N GLY A 68 -0.52 11.44 15.27
CA GLY A 68 -0.96 10.57 16.36
C GLY A 68 -1.43 9.17 15.93
N GLN A 69 -0.94 8.63 14.80
CA GLN A 69 -1.39 7.35 14.24
C GLN A 69 -0.49 6.14 14.54
N ILE A 70 0.60 6.32 15.30
CA ILE A 70 1.40 5.21 15.81
C ILE A 70 1.38 5.25 17.33
N THR A 71 0.34 4.68 17.93
CA THR A 71 0.41 4.27 19.33
C THR A 71 1.29 3.03 19.40
N ARG A 72 2.47 3.17 20.01
CA ARG A 72 3.36 2.05 20.36
C ARG A 72 2.54 0.98 21.10
N ALA A 73 2.66 -0.28 20.66
CA ALA A 73 2.39 -1.45 21.49
C ALA A 73 3.45 -1.56 22.61
#